data_AF-A0A349DZY5-F1
#
_entry.id   AF-A0A349DZY5-F1
#
_cell.length_a   1.000
_cell.length_b   1.000
_cell.length_c   1.000
_cell.angle_alpha   90.00
_cell.angle_beta   90.00
_cell.angle_gamma   90.00
#
_symmetry.space_group_name_H-M   'P 1'
#
loop_
_entity.id
_entity.type
_entity.pdbx_description
1 polymer ?
#
loop_
_entity_poly.entity_id
_entity_poly.type
_entity_poly.pdbx_seq_one_letter_code
_entity_poly.pdbx_strand_id
1 'polypeptide(L)'
;MLLLTASDHAEKIPLPANVELINIPSHFAQNLGAYQNWLCELIEYHQVNEVYLDAFPCGIIGEWNNFPDYLQVDFYYVGRILNWQNYEQIGIQRPPKFKAAYMTENVDPKHKRFVQIHSQELLTLDLEYPPPTLTQKEKLIVDTLYDTVDKPIWLIVHSEPQEEVKQLCAYAIEISQIEGVDPFFVIVSQTKPFKSITNNILWLNLYPAYPLFEKAHRIFSACGFNMMQQTETFKYKHMFLPFKRRYDNQFLRAKKRNFEQKKRKSIDAA
;
A
#
# COMPACT_ATOMS: atom_id res chain seq x y z
N MET A 1 19.77 -2.01 -10.60
CA MET A 1 18.75 -2.69 -9.77
C MET A 1 17.55 -2.96 -10.67
N LEU A 2 16.92 -4.13 -10.55
CA LEU A 2 15.72 -4.45 -11.32
C LEU A 2 14.50 -4.34 -10.41
N LEU A 3 13.44 -3.70 -10.90
CA LEU A 3 12.13 -3.68 -10.24
C LEU A 3 11.13 -4.45 -11.10
N LEU A 4 10.72 -5.62 -10.63
CA LEU A 4 9.69 -6.42 -11.27
C LEU A 4 8.33 -6.06 -10.67
N THR A 5 7.35 -5.76 -11.51
CA THR A 5 5.99 -5.44 -11.03
C THR A 5 4.93 -5.85 -12.03
N ALA A 6 3.80 -6.32 -11.50
CA ALA A 6 2.59 -6.64 -12.26
C ALA A 6 1.58 -5.48 -12.24
N SER A 7 1.99 -4.29 -11.79
CA SER A 7 1.12 -3.12 -11.70
C SER A 7 0.98 -2.43 -13.05
N ASP A 8 -0.26 -2.24 -13.50
CA ASP A 8 -0.57 -1.43 -14.70
C ASP A 8 -0.19 0.06 -14.55
N HIS A 9 0.21 0.48 -13.35
CA HIS A 9 0.58 1.87 -13.03
C HIS A 9 2.09 2.06 -12.89
N ALA A 10 2.88 1.02 -13.17
CA ALA A 10 4.32 0.99 -12.92
C ALA A 10 5.10 2.09 -13.66
N GLU A 11 4.74 2.40 -14.90
CA GLU A 11 5.41 3.41 -15.73
C GLU A 11 5.26 4.84 -15.19
N LYS A 12 4.30 5.08 -14.29
CA LYS A 12 4.06 6.38 -13.67
C LYS A 12 4.82 6.56 -12.36
N ILE A 13 5.55 5.53 -11.92
CA ILE A 13 6.34 5.57 -10.69
C ILE A 13 7.66 6.29 -11.01
N PRO A 14 7.98 7.42 -10.36
CA PRO A 14 9.29 8.01 -10.49
C PRO A 14 10.32 7.07 -9.86
N LEU A 15 11.17 6.47 -10.69
CA LEU A 15 12.22 5.57 -10.25
C LEU A 15 13.58 6.27 -10.28
N PRO A 16 14.50 5.92 -9.35
CA PRO A 16 15.88 6.37 -9.45
C PRO A 16 16.52 5.92 -10.78
N ALA A 17 17.45 6.71 -11.31
CA ALA A 17 18.05 6.48 -12.64
C ALA A 17 18.79 5.13 -12.79
N ASN A 18 19.15 4.48 -11.68
CA ASN A 18 19.82 3.18 -11.64
C ASN A 18 18.86 1.99 -11.46
N VAL A 19 17.55 2.22 -11.59
CA VAL A 19 16.51 1.20 -11.47
C VAL A 19 15.87 0.96 -12.84
N GLU A 20 16.00 -0.26 -13.33
CA GLU A 20 15.33 -0.72 -14.53
C GLU A 20 13.98 -1.34 -14.13
N LEU A 21 12.91 -0.87 -14.77
CA LEU A 21 11.56 -1.37 -14.55
C LEU A 21 11.24 -2.50 -15.54
N ILE A 22 10.81 -3.64 -15.01
CA ILE A 22 10.39 -4.79 -15.80
C ILE A 22 8.93 -5.10 -15.46
N ASN A 23 8.03 -4.85 -16.42
CA ASN A 23 6.63 -5.22 -16.29
C ASN A 23 6.49 -6.73 -16.45
N ILE A 24 5.88 -7.38 -15.45
CA ILE A 24 5.61 -8.81 -15.48
C ILE A 24 4.50 -9.08 -16.50
N PRO A 25 4.73 -9.88 -17.55
CA PRO A 25 3.70 -10.24 -18.51
C PRO A 25 2.47 -10.87 -17.86
N SER A 26 1.28 -10.37 -18.20
CA SER A 26 0.02 -10.77 -17.56
C SER A 26 -0.33 -12.26 -17.74
N HIS A 27 0.17 -12.90 -18.81
CA HIS A 27 -0.05 -14.32 -19.06
C HIS A 27 0.60 -15.24 -18.01
N PHE A 28 1.61 -14.77 -17.28
CA PHE A 28 2.22 -15.53 -16.20
C PHE A 28 1.29 -15.75 -15.00
N ALA A 29 0.28 -14.91 -14.82
CA ALA A 29 -0.69 -15.05 -13.72
C ALA A 29 -1.45 -16.39 -13.72
N GLN A 30 -1.43 -17.12 -14.83
CA GLN A 30 -2.12 -18.41 -15.00
C GLN A 30 -1.16 -19.58 -15.28
N ASN A 31 0.15 -19.34 -15.37
CA ASN A 31 1.12 -20.38 -15.71
C ASN A 31 2.37 -20.28 -14.83
N LEU A 32 2.32 -21.00 -13.71
CA LEU A 32 3.40 -21.04 -12.72
C LEU A 32 4.74 -21.48 -13.34
N GLY A 33 4.75 -22.55 -14.13
CA GLY A 33 5.99 -23.09 -14.71
C GLY A 33 6.65 -22.13 -15.68
N ALA A 34 5.86 -21.50 -16.58
CA ALA A 34 6.38 -20.49 -17.49
C ALA A 34 6.91 -19.26 -16.72
N TYR A 35 6.23 -18.86 -15.64
CA TYR A 35 6.67 -17.73 -14.84
C TYR A 35 8.00 -18.02 -14.13
N GLN A 36 8.14 -19.21 -13.54
CA GLN A 36 9.38 -19.64 -12.91
C GLN A 36 10.56 -19.70 -13.88
N ASN A 37 10.36 -20.27 -15.06
CA ASN A 37 11.39 -20.33 -16.09
C ASN A 37 11.85 -18.92 -16.49
N TRP A 38 10.90 -18.01 -16.72
CA TRP A 38 11.21 -16.62 -17.04
C TRP A 38 12.00 -15.91 -15.92
N LEU A 39 11.64 -16.14 -14.65
CA LEU A 39 12.41 -15.60 -13.52
C LEU A 39 13.85 -16.16 -13.48
N CYS A 40 14.03 -17.46 -13.77
CA CYS A 40 15.36 -18.07 -13.83
C CYS A 40 16.21 -17.46 -14.94
N GLU A 41 15.66 -17.35 -16.15
CA GLU A 41 16.34 -16.72 -17.30
C GLU A 41 16.72 -15.26 -17.00
N LEU A 42 15.84 -14.52 -16.35
CA LEU A 42 16.08 -13.13 -15.98
C LEU A 42 17.20 -13.01 -14.94
N ILE A 43 17.20 -13.87 -13.92
CA ILE A 43 18.25 -13.92 -12.89
C ILE A 43 19.61 -14.24 -13.53
N GLU A 44 19.66 -15.24 -14.42
CA GLU A 44 20.89 -15.62 -15.11
C GLU A 44 21.38 -14.51 -16.05
N TYR A 45 20.50 -13.95 -16.87
CA TYR A 45 20.84 -12.92 -17.84
C TYR A 45 21.42 -11.68 -17.18
N HIS A 46 20.79 -11.21 -16.10
CA HIS A 46 21.23 -10.02 -15.37
C HIS A 46 22.24 -10.30 -14.25
N GLN A 47 22.64 -11.56 -14.05
CA GLN A 47 23.55 -11.99 -12.97
C GLN A 47 23.07 -11.50 -11.60
N VAL A 48 21.77 -11.67 -11.33
CA VAL A 48 21.14 -11.26 -10.06
C VAL A 48 21.64 -12.15 -8.94
N ASN A 49 22.16 -11.54 -7.88
CA ASN A 49 22.62 -12.23 -6.67
C ASN A 49 21.69 -12.02 -5.46
N GLU A 50 20.82 -11.01 -5.50
CA GLU A 50 19.88 -10.70 -4.43
C GLU A 50 18.46 -10.47 -4.97
N VAL A 51 17.47 -11.07 -4.31
CA VAL A 51 16.05 -10.90 -4.63
C VAL A 51 15.29 -10.45 -3.38
N TYR A 52 14.62 -9.31 -3.48
CA TYR A 52 13.78 -8.75 -2.43
C TYR A 52 12.31 -8.99 -2.76
N LEU A 53 11.63 -9.81 -1.95
CA LEU A 53 10.22 -10.13 -2.11
C LEU A 53 9.36 -9.14 -1.32
N ASP A 54 8.65 -8.27 -2.04
CA ASP A 54 7.72 -7.33 -1.42
C ASP A 54 6.37 -8.00 -1.13
N ALA A 55 6.01 -8.06 0.14
CA ALA A 55 4.76 -8.59 0.70
C ALA A 55 4.54 -10.11 0.58
N PHE A 56 4.83 -10.76 -0.54
CA PHE A 56 4.51 -12.17 -0.79
C PHE A 56 5.74 -13.10 -0.74
N PRO A 57 5.98 -13.84 0.36
CA PRO A 57 7.23 -14.58 0.56
C PRO A 57 7.46 -15.74 -0.41
N CYS A 58 6.40 -16.28 -1.01
CA CYS A 58 6.48 -17.30 -2.06
C CYS A 58 5.97 -16.78 -3.42
N GLY A 59 5.72 -15.48 -3.53
CA GLY A 59 5.07 -14.89 -4.70
C GLY A 59 3.55 -14.92 -4.65
N ILE A 60 2.91 -14.36 -5.69
CA ILE A 60 1.45 -14.18 -5.77
C ILE A 60 0.75 -15.51 -6.08
N ILE A 61 1.36 -16.31 -6.96
CA ILE A 61 0.86 -17.62 -7.38
C ILE A 61 1.76 -18.77 -6.94
N GLY A 62 2.83 -18.48 -6.21
CA GLY A 62 3.78 -19.48 -5.72
C GLY A 62 5.05 -19.57 -6.56
N GLU A 63 5.35 -18.58 -7.41
CA GLU A 63 6.49 -18.57 -8.33
C GLU A 63 7.85 -18.68 -7.63
N TRP A 64 7.95 -18.37 -6.34
CA TRP A 64 9.19 -18.58 -5.56
C TRP A 64 9.20 -19.89 -4.76
N ASN A 65 8.13 -20.68 -4.79
CA ASN A 65 8.14 -22.04 -4.21
C ASN A 65 8.99 -22.98 -5.06
N ASN A 66 9.75 -23.85 -4.41
CA ASN A 66 10.63 -24.81 -5.08
C ASN A 66 11.63 -24.14 -6.04
N PHE A 67 11.99 -22.88 -5.80
CA PHE A 67 12.90 -22.15 -6.68
C PHE A 67 14.27 -22.84 -6.75
N PRO A 68 14.95 -22.89 -7.91
CA PRO A 68 16.14 -23.73 -8.07
C PRO A 68 17.36 -23.24 -7.29
N ASP A 69 18.00 -24.15 -6.54
CA ASP A 69 19.15 -23.83 -5.68
C ASP A 69 20.43 -23.52 -6.49
N TYR A 70 20.50 -23.95 -7.76
CA TYR A 70 21.69 -23.75 -8.61
C TYR A 70 21.94 -22.28 -8.97
N LEU A 71 20.92 -21.43 -8.88
CA LEU A 71 21.03 -20.00 -9.18
C LEU A 71 21.78 -19.21 -8.10
N GLN A 72 21.99 -19.80 -6.91
CA GLN A 72 22.81 -19.22 -5.83
C GLN A 72 22.41 -17.76 -5.47
N VAL A 73 21.10 -17.50 -5.43
CA VAL A 73 20.54 -16.17 -5.12
C VAL A 73 20.17 -16.06 -3.65
N ASP A 74 20.47 -14.92 -3.07
CA ASP A 74 20.05 -14.56 -1.73
C ASP A 74 18.66 -13.93 -1.73
N PHE A 75 17.78 -14.49 -0.91
CA PHE A 75 16.43 -13.97 -0.76
C PHE A 75 16.31 -13.09 0.48
N TYR A 76 15.62 -11.98 0.31
CA TYR A 76 15.20 -11.07 1.37
C TYR A 76 13.68 -10.92 1.31
N TYR A 77 13.04 -10.80 2.47
CA TYR A 77 11.60 -10.65 2.56
C TYR A 77 11.22 -9.32 3.19
N VAL A 78 10.34 -8.55 2.56
CA VAL A 78 9.73 -7.35 3.15
C VAL A 78 8.31 -7.70 3.57
N GLY A 79 8.14 -7.97 4.86
CA GLY A 79 6.93 -8.51 5.44
C GLY A 79 5.91 -7.45 5.82
N ARG A 80 4.70 -7.59 5.28
CA ARG A 80 3.53 -6.73 5.56
C ARG A 80 2.36 -7.58 6.01
N ILE A 81 1.29 -6.97 6.53
CA ILE A 81 0.06 -7.68 6.90
C ILE A 81 -0.56 -8.33 5.65
N LEU A 82 -0.65 -9.65 5.69
CA LEU A 82 -1.39 -10.47 4.74
C LEU A 82 -2.61 -11.12 5.41
N ASN A 83 -3.61 -11.45 4.61
CA ASN A 83 -4.62 -12.43 4.94
C ASN A 83 -3.97 -13.81 4.82
N TRP A 84 -3.27 -14.21 5.88
CA TRP A 84 -2.42 -15.40 5.89
C TRP A 84 -3.21 -16.68 5.56
N GLN A 85 -4.43 -16.80 6.07
CA GLN A 85 -5.31 -17.94 5.79
C GLN A 85 -5.66 -18.08 4.30
N ASN A 86 -5.82 -16.97 3.59
CA ASN A 86 -6.01 -17.01 2.14
C ASN A 86 -4.68 -17.24 1.41
N TYR A 87 -3.58 -16.71 1.94
CA TYR A 87 -2.27 -16.83 1.33
C TYR A 87 -1.72 -18.25 1.39
N GLU A 88 -1.87 -18.97 2.51
CA GLU A 88 -1.38 -20.34 2.66
C GLU A 88 -2.00 -21.34 1.65
N GLN A 89 -3.15 -20.98 1.05
CA GLN A 89 -3.83 -21.77 0.03
C GLN A 89 -3.06 -21.88 -1.30
N ILE A 90 -2.00 -21.09 -1.52
CA ILE A 90 -1.13 -21.25 -2.70
C ILE A 90 -0.31 -22.55 -2.69
N GLY A 91 -0.34 -23.30 -1.59
CA GLY A 91 0.39 -24.58 -1.48
C GLY A 91 1.87 -24.39 -1.22
N ILE A 92 2.20 -23.71 -0.13
CA ILE A 92 3.59 -23.50 0.30
C ILE A 92 4.24 -24.85 0.61
N GLN A 93 5.25 -25.24 -0.17
CA GLN A 93 5.99 -26.50 -0.02
C GLN A 93 7.44 -26.25 0.39
N ARG A 94 8.25 -25.71 -0.52
CA ARG A 94 9.63 -25.29 -0.29
C ARG A 94 9.75 -23.79 -0.53
N PRO A 95 9.41 -22.93 0.46
CA PRO A 95 9.61 -21.50 0.34
C PRO A 95 11.11 -21.16 0.22
N PRO A 96 11.46 -19.96 -0.28
CA PRO A 96 12.82 -19.47 -0.22
C PRO A 96 13.35 -19.43 1.23
N LYS A 97 14.65 -19.67 1.40
CA LYS A 97 15.33 -19.39 2.68
C LYS A 97 15.81 -17.95 2.65
N PHE A 98 15.30 -17.12 3.54
CA PHE A 98 15.64 -15.70 3.59
C PHE A 98 16.91 -15.47 4.39
N LYS A 99 17.83 -14.67 3.86
CA LYS A 99 18.93 -14.09 4.64
C LYS A 99 18.37 -13.20 5.75
N ALA A 100 17.50 -12.27 5.39
CA ALA A 100 16.79 -11.46 6.36
C ALA A 100 15.34 -11.22 5.94
N ALA A 101 14.48 -11.09 6.94
CA ALA A 101 13.11 -10.63 6.79
C ALA A 101 12.91 -9.31 7.55
N TYR A 102 12.48 -8.29 6.82
CA TYR A 102 12.18 -6.95 7.30
C TYR A 102 10.68 -6.78 7.50
N MET A 103 10.23 -6.84 8.75
CA MET A 103 8.82 -6.71 9.11
C MET A 103 8.46 -5.24 9.30
N THR A 104 7.57 -4.71 8.45
CA THR A 104 7.08 -3.33 8.53
C THR A 104 5.79 -3.19 9.33
N GLU A 105 5.15 -4.32 9.64
CA GLU A 105 3.92 -4.39 10.42
C GLU A 105 3.98 -5.59 11.35
N ASN A 106 3.29 -5.51 12.49
CA ASN A 106 3.01 -6.71 13.26
C ASN A 106 2.03 -7.58 12.45
N VAL A 107 2.37 -8.83 12.12
CA VAL A 107 1.56 -9.70 11.25
C VAL A 107 0.76 -10.73 12.04
N ASP A 108 0.02 -11.59 11.34
CA ASP A 108 -0.64 -12.76 11.92
C ASP A 108 0.39 -13.68 12.61
N PRO A 109 0.10 -14.31 13.76
CA PRO A 109 1.04 -15.21 14.43
C PRO A 109 1.54 -16.38 13.57
N LYS A 110 0.70 -16.95 12.70
CA LYS A 110 1.12 -18.01 11.77
C LYS A 110 2.08 -17.47 10.71
N HIS A 111 1.79 -16.29 10.18
CA HIS A 111 2.69 -15.59 9.27
C HIS A 111 4.04 -15.31 9.96
N LYS A 112 4.03 -14.75 11.18
CA LYS A 112 5.26 -14.49 11.94
C LYS A 112 6.07 -15.76 12.16
N ARG A 113 5.41 -16.86 12.54
CA ARG A 113 6.07 -18.17 12.72
C ARG A 113 6.69 -18.69 11.43
N PHE A 114 5.99 -18.56 10.31
CA PHE A 114 6.53 -18.91 9.00
C PHE A 114 7.84 -18.14 8.73
N VAL A 115 7.83 -16.82 8.90
CA VAL A 115 9.03 -16.00 8.66
C VAL A 115 10.16 -16.39 9.61
N GLN A 116 9.88 -16.65 10.89
CA GLN A 116 10.88 -17.09 11.88
C GLN A 116 11.54 -18.42 11.52
N ILE A 117 10.81 -19.34 10.89
CA ILE A 117 11.34 -20.65 10.48
C ILE A 117 12.20 -20.53 9.23
N HIS A 118 11.82 -19.64 8.31
CA HIS A 118 12.41 -19.55 6.97
C HIS A 118 13.42 -18.42 6.79
N SER A 119 13.73 -17.66 7.85
CA SER A 119 14.68 -16.53 7.79
C SER A 119 15.82 -16.73 8.78
N GLN A 120 17.04 -16.35 8.39
CA GLN A 120 18.19 -16.32 9.32
C GLN A 120 18.07 -15.15 10.30
N GLU A 121 17.63 -14.00 9.80
CA GLU A 121 17.37 -12.81 10.60
C GLU A 121 15.91 -12.34 10.46
N LEU A 122 15.36 -11.86 11.58
CA LEU A 122 14.04 -11.23 11.63
C LEU A 122 14.19 -9.83 12.24
N LEU A 123 14.03 -8.81 11.40
CA LEU A 123 14.24 -7.41 11.73
C LEU A 123 12.91 -6.65 11.67
N THR A 124 12.78 -5.60 12.47
CA THR A 124 11.72 -4.61 12.30
C THR A 124 12.24 -3.50 11.40
N LEU A 125 11.43 -3.08 10.44
CA LEU A 125 11.76 -1.99 9.53
C LEU A 125 10.71 -0.89 9.65
N ASP A 126 11.12 0.23 10.23
CA ASP A 126 10.33 1.45 10.23
C ASP A 126 10.56 2.19 8.91
N LEU A 127 9.47 2.45 8.18
CA LEU A 127 9.55 3.15 6.89
C LEU A 127 9.46 4.66 7.08
N GLU A 128 10.45 5.36 6.58
CA GLU A 128 10.41 6.81 6.44
C GLU A 128 9.82 7.20 5.08
N TYR A 129 8.87 8.13 5.11
CA TYR A 129 8.28 8.69 3.90
C TYR A 129 8.85 10.10 3.67
N PRO A 130 9.88 10.25 2.81
CA PRO A 130 10.43 11.56 2.54
C PRO A 130 9.38 12.47 1.88
N PRO A 131 9.49 13.80 2.05
CA PRO A 131 8.65 14.74 1.33
C PRO A 131 8.74 14.47 -0.18
N PRO A 132 7.61 14.35 -0.90
CA PRO A 132 7.65 14.05 -2.31
C PRO A 132 8.17 15.23 -3.11
N THR A 133 8.85 14.94 -4.20
CA THR A 133 9.18 15.97 -5.20
C THR A 133 7.94 16.25 -6.03
N LEU A 134 7.31 17.39 -5.78
CA LEU A 134 6.16 17.86 -6.56
C LEU A 134 6.62 18.63 -7.79
N THR A 135 5.90 18.47 -8.90
CA THR A 135 6.01 19.38 -10.04
C THR A 135 5.55 20.78 -9.65
N GLN A 136 5.97 21.80 -10.40
CA GLN A 136 5.52 23.18 -10.16
C GLN A 136 3.98 23.31 -10.17
N LYS A 137 3.32 22.56 -11.06
CA LYS A 137 1.86 22.52 -11.15
C LYS A 137 1.22 21.91 -9.90
N GLU A 138 1.73 20.78 -9.43
CA GLU A 138 1.19 20.12 -8.23
C GLU A 138 1.41 20.98 -6.98
N LYS A 139 2.58 21.62 -6.86
CA LYS A 139 2.86 22.55 -5.77
C LYS A 139 1.87 23.72 -5.78
N LEU A 140 1.64 24.34 -6.94
CA LEU A 140 0.67 25.42 -7.07
C LEU A 140 -0.76 24.97 -6.67
N ILE A 141 -1.17 23.76 -7.04
CA ILE A 141 -2.47 23.20 -6.65
C ILE A 141 -2.56 23.05 -5.14
N VAL A 142 -1.55 22.45 -4.51
CA VAL A 142 -1.51 22.23 -3.06
C VAL A 142 -1.54 23.56 -2.30
N ASP A 143 -0.74 24.54 -2.73
CA ASP A 143 -0.65 25.84 -2.08
C ASP A 143 -1.97 26.62 -2.22
N THR A 144 -2.51 26.71 -3.44
CA THR A 144 -3.74 27.47 -3.73
C THR A 144 -4.97 26.88 -3.08
N LEU A 145 -5.07 25.55 -2.98
CA LEU A 145 -6.24 24.86 -2.42
C LEU A 145 -6.57 25.36 -1.01
N TYR A 146 -5.57 25.50 -0.15
CA TYR A 146 -5.78 25.89 1.24
C TYR A 146 -5.97 27.40 1.43
N ASP A 147 -5.50 28.21 0.48
CA ASP A 147 -5.63 29.66 0.52
C ASP A 147 -6.97 30.15 -0.05
N THR A 148 -7.64 29.33 -0.88
CA THR A 148 -8.87 29.74 -1.59
C THR A 148 -10.14 29.14 -1.04
N VAL A 149 -10.05 28.12 -0.19
CA VAL A 149 -11.20 27.40 0.34
C VAL A 149 -11.45 27.81 1.78
N ASP A 150 -12.51 28.61 2.00
CA ASP A 150 -12.92 29.07 3.34
C ASP A 150 -13.61 27.99 4.20
N LYS A 151 -13.67 26.74 3.71
CA LYS A 151 -14.33 25.60 4.36
C LYS A 151 -13.32 24.58 4.87
N PRO A 152 -13.67 23.77 5.89
CA PRO A 152 -12.85 22.62 6.28
C PRO A 152 -12.62 21.68 5.10
N ILE A 153 -11.35 21.41 4.77
CA ILE A 153 -11.00 20.49 3.69
C ILE A 153 -10.97 19.05 4.19
N TRP A 154 -11.78 18.19 3.57
CA TRP A 154 -11.85 16.77 3.86
C TRP A 154 -11.28 15.98 2.67
N LEU A 155 -10.22 15.21 2.91
CA LEU A 155 -9.54 14.45 1.87
C LEU A 155 -10.10 13.04 1.77
N ILE A 156 -10.39 12.58 0.56
CA ILE A 156 -10.73 11.19 0.26
C ILE A 156 -9.63 10.65 -0.64
N VAL A 157 -8.84 9.70 -0.15
CA VAL A 157 -7.63 9.21 -0.83
C VAL A 157 -7.78 7.74 -1.11
N HIS A 158 -7.94 7.40 -2.38
CA HIS A 158 -8.01 6.01 -2.83
C HIS A 158 -7.80 5.89 -4.34
N SER A 159 -6.98 4.93 -4.77
CA SER A 159 -6.68 4.76 -6.20
C SER A 159 -7.84 4.08 -6.94
N GLU A 160 -8.16 2.84 -6.59
CA GLU A 160 -9.09 1.97 -7.31
C GLU A 160 -9.60 0.81 -6.43
N PRO A 161 -10.73 0.17 -6.78
CA PRO A 161 -11.66 0.49 -7.88
C PRO A 161 -12.54 1.70 -7.60
N GLN A 162 -13.16 2.25 -8.66
CA GLN A 162 -14.03 3.43 -8.58
C GLN A 162 -15.19 3.25 -7.58
N GLU A 163 -15.74 2.04 -7.46
CA GLU A 163 -16.81 1.76 -6.49
C GLU A 163 -16.36 1.91 -5.03
N GLU A 164 -15.11 1.56 -4.72
CA GLU A 164 -14.54 1.81 -3.38
C GLU A 164 -14.34 3.31 -3.14
N VAL A 165 -13.96 4.08 -4.17
CA VAL A 165 -13.87 5.55 -4.08
C VAL A 165 -15.26 6.14 -3.79
N LYS A 166 -16.31 5.68 -4.47
CA LYS A 166 -17.70 6.12 -4.24
C LYS A 166 -18.16 5.79 -2.82
N GLN A 167 -17.86 4.59 -2.31
CA GLN A 167 -18.18 4.21 -0.93
C GLN A 167 -17.47 5.09 0.10
N LEU A 168 -16.20 5.43 -0.12
CA LEU A 168 -15.48 6.38 0.73
C LEU A 168 -16.06 7.79 0.66
N CYS A 169 -16.53 8.24 -0.50
CA CYS A 169 -17.23 9.52 -0.63
C CYS A 169 -18.55 9.52 0.15
N ALA A 170 -19.35 8.46 0.02
CA ALA A 170 -20.60 8.31 0.77
C ALA A 170 -20.33 8.31 2.28
N TYR A 171 -19.32 7.55 2.72
CA TYR A 171 -18.90 7.53 4.12
C TYR A 171 -18.47 8.92 4.62
N ALA A 172 -17.70 9.66 3.83
CA ALA A 172 -17.29 11.03 4.20
C ALA A 172 -18.49 11.99 4.30
N ILE A 173 -19.48 11.87 3.41
CA ILE A 173 -20.70 12.67 3.46
C ILE A 173 -21.54 12.32 4.71
N GLU A 174 -21.68 11.04 5.05
CA GLU A 174 -22.37 10.61 6.27
C GLU A 174 -21.70 11.17 7.52
N ILE A 175 -20.36 11.11 7.59
CA ILE A 175 -19.61 11.69 8.71
C ILE A 175 -19.79 13.21 8.77
N SER A 176 -19.88 13.91 7.63
CA SER A 176 -20.10 15.36 7.65
C SER A 176 -21.47 15.73 8.19
N GLN A 177 -22.49 14.94 7.86
CA GLN A 177 -23.84 15.09 8.41
C GLN A 177 -23.88 14.81 9.91
N ILE A 178 -23.21 13.76 10.37
CA ILE A 178 -23.12 13.40 11.80
C ILE A 178 -22.37 14.48 12.59
N GLU A 179 -21.27 15.00 12.05
CA GLU A 179 -20.48 16.05 12.70
C GLU A 179 -21.10 17.46 12.55
N GLY A 180 -22.14 17.63 11.72
CA GLY A 180 -22.76 18.93 11.44
C GLY A 180 -21.84 19.90 10.70
N VAL A 181 -20.94 19.38 9.86
CA VAL A 181 -19.94 20.14 9.10
C VAL A 181 -20.30 20.16 7.62
N ASP A 182 -20.15 21.31 6.95
CA ASP A 182 -20.21 21.45 5.48
C ASP A 182 -18.78 21.59 4.91
N PRO A 183 -18.07 20.47 4.67
CA PRO A 183 -16.69 20.51 4.21
C PRO A 183 -16.58 20.72 2.71
N PHE A 184 -15.39 21.14 2.29
CA PHE A 184 -14.96 21.04 0.90
C PHE A 184 -14.26 19.69 0.70
N PHE A 185 -14.81 18.83 -0.15
CA PHE A 185 -14.26 17.50 -0.38
C PHE A 185 -13.18 17.54 -1.47
N VAL A 186 -12.03 16.96 -1.18
CA VAL A 186 -10.96 16.76 -2.17
C VAL A 186 -10.72 15.28 -2.35
N ILE A 187 -11.04 14.77 -3.53
CA ILE A 187 -10.90 13.37 -3.88
C ILE A 187 -9.59 13.20 -4.64
N VAL A 188 -8.63 12.51 -4.03
CA VAL A 188 -7.37 12.14 -4.65
C VAL A 188 -7.48 10.69 -5.14
N SER A 189 -7.63 10.53 -6.44
CA SER A 189 -7.82 9.24 -7.10
C SER A 189 -7.33 9.27 -8.54
N GLN A 190 -6.88 8.13 -9.05
CA GLN A 190 -6.36 8.01 -10.41
C GLN A 190 -7.46 8.19 -11.47
N THR A 191 -8.67 7.73 -11.15
CA THR A 191 -9.84 7.86 -12.03
C THR A 191 -10.84 8.84 -11.42
N LYS A 192 -11.44 9.67 -12.27
CA LYS A 192 -12.47 10.62 -11.84
C LYS A 192 -13.72 9.82 -11.41
N PRO A 193 -14.16 9.88 -10.13
CA PRO A 193 -15.21 8.99 -9.63
C PRO A 193 -16.62 9.38 -10.11
N PHE A 194 -16.81 10.65 -10.49
CA PHE A 194 -18.11 11.19 -10.88
C PHE A 194 -18.01 11.95 -12.21
N LYS A 195 -19.04 11.84 -13.05
CA LYS A 195 -19.12 12.60 -14.31
C LYS A 195 -19.30 14.10 -14.06
N SER A 196 -20.17 14.44 -13.11
CA SER A 196 -20.38 15.81 -12.64
C SER A 196 -19.80 15.96 -11.23
N ILE A 197 -19.07 17.04 -11.02
CA ILE A 197 -18.50 17.44 -9.73
C ILE A 197 -19.25 18.71 -9.31
N THR A 198 -19.78 18.73 -8.09
CA THR A 198 -20.46 19.92 -7.55
C THR A 198 -19.42 20.94 -7.08
N ASN A 199 -19.84 22.19 -6.81
CA ASN A 199 -18.93 23.27 -6.41
C ASN A 199 -18.13 22.99 -5.12
N ASN A 200 -18.56 22.04 -4.28
CA ASN A 200 -17.90 21.68 -3.02
C ASN A 200 -17.02 20.42 -3.14
N ILE A 201 -16.76 19.94 -4.37
CA ILE A 201 -15.94 18.75 -4.60
C ILE A 201 -14.82 19.14 -5.58
N LEU A 202 -13.60 18.72 -5.29
CA LEU A 202 -12.46 18.78 -6.21
C LEU A 202 -11.92 17.37 -6.42
N TRP A 203 -11.65 16.99 -7.66
CA TRP A 203 -10.93 15.75 -7.96
C TRP A 203 -9.51 16.07 -8.42
N LEU A 204 -8.54 15.34 -7.87
CA LEU A 204 -7.12 15.44 -8.20
C LEU A 204 -6.57 14.06 -8.53
N ASN A 205 -5.87 13.97 -9.66
CA ASN A 205 -4.97 12.86 -9.93
C ASN A 205 -3.56 13.24 -9.45
N LEU A 206 -3.37 13.22 -8.13
CA LEU A 206 -2.12 13.58 -7.45
C LEU A 206 -1.53 12.34 -6.77
N TYR A 207 -0.28 11.99 -7.09
CA TYR A 207 0.43 10.92 -6.41
C TYR A 207 1.87 11.35 -6.08
N PRO A 208 2.29 11.26 -4.80
CA PRO A 208 1.53 10.82 -3.64
C PRO A 208 0.59 11.91 -3.07
N ALA A 209 -0.47 11.50 -2.38
CA ALA A 209 -1.44 12.41 -1.74
C ALA A 209 -0.93 13.06 -0.44
N TYR A 210 0.19 12.54 0.10
CA TYR A 210 0.77 12.92 1.39
C TYR A 210 0.94 14.43 1.63
N PRO A 211 1.31 15.27 0.65
CA PRO A 211 1.44 16.73 0.85
C PRO A 211 0.16 17.43 1.30
N LEU A 212 -1.00 16.82 1.06
CA LEU A 212 -2.28 17.38 1.47
C LEU A 212 -2.60 17.05 2.93
N PHE A 213 -1.95 16.07 3.56
CA PHE A 213 -2.42 15.50 4.83
C PHE A 213 -2.29 16.48 6.00
N GLU A 214 -1.25 17.31 6.02
CA GLU A 214 -0.97 18.20 7.15
C GLU A 214 -2.10 19.21 7.40
N LYS A 215 -2.55 19.89 6.35
CA LYS A 215 -3.59 20.92 6.43
C LYS A 215 -5.04 20.38 6.32
N ALA A 216 -5.21 19.10 6.00
CA ALA A 216 -6.53 18.47 5.96
C ALA A 216 -7.19 18.42 7.34
N HIS A 217 -8.51 18.60 7.40
CA HIS A 217 -9.29 18.49 8.63
C HIS A 217 -9.71 17.03 8.92
N ARG A 218 -9.98 16.27 7.86
CA ARG A 218 -10.23 14.82 7.89
C ARG A 218 -9.56 14.17 6.68
N ILE A 219 -9.14 12.92 6.87
CA ILE A 219 -8.57 12.06 5.81
C ILE A 219 -9.39 10.78 5.79
N PHE A 220 -9.87 10.36 4.63
CA PHE A 220 -10.67 9.15 4.41
C PHE A 220 -9.93 8.18 3.49
N SER A 221 -9.78 6.91 3.88
CA SER A 221 -9.13 5.90 3.02
C SER A 221 -9.53 4.45 3.29
N ALA A 222 -9.03 3.53 2.45
CA ALA A 222 -9.36 2.09 2.41
C ALA A 222 -8.54 1.19 3.36
N CYS A 223 -7.72 1.72 4.27
CA CYS A 223 -6.77 0.92 5.09
C CYS A 223 -5.69 0.15 4.30
N GLY A 224 -5.33 0.58 3.09
CA GLY A 224 -4.17 0.04 2.37
C GLY A 224 -2.86 0.34 3.11
N PHE A 225 -1.85 -0.50 2.93
CA PHE A 225 -0.55 -0.42 3.61
C PHE A 225 0.03 1.01 3.64
N ASN A 226 0.26 1.61 2.46
CA ASN A 226 0.86 2.94 2.36
C ASN A 226 0.05 4.01 3.09
N MET A 227 -1.28 3.98 2.95
CA MET A 227 -2.14 4.96 3.61
C MET A 227 -2.06 4.85 5.12
N MET A 228 -2.07 3.64 5.66
CA MET A 228 -1.97 3.44 7.11
C MET A 228 -0.64 3.96 7.65
N GLN A 229 0.46 3.73 6.94
CA GLN A 229 1.78 4.20 7.34
C GLN A 229 1.89 5.73 7.22
N GLN A 230 1.50 6.31 6.09
CA GLN A 230 1.61 7.74 5.83
C GLN A 230 0.69 8.61 6.70
N THR A 231 -0.40 8.04 7.23
CA THR A 231 -1.31 8.74 8.16
C THR A 231 -0.99 8.48 9.64
N GLU A 232 0.13 7.83 9.97
CA GLU A 232 0.49 7.50 11.36
C GLU A 232 0.49 8.76 12.28
N THR A 233 1.12 9.84 11.82
CA THR A 233 1.16 11.14 12.52
C THR A 233 -0.20 11.86 12.52
N PHE A 234 -1.08 11.51 11.58
CA PHE A 234 -2.39 12.13 11.36
C PHE A 234 -3.55 11.24 11.82
N LYS A 235 -3.29 10.19 12.59
CA LYS A 235 -4.30 9.19 12.95
C LYS A 235 -5.48 9.71 13.74
N TYR A 236 -5.38 10.90 14.35
CA TYR A 236 -6.49 11.54 15.06
C TYR A 236 -7.56 12.12 14.12
N LYS A 237 -7.20 12.39 12.86
CA LYS A 237 -8.09 12.90 11.81
C LYS A 237 -8.28 11.93 10.65
N HIS A 238 -7.68 10.74 10.75
CA HIS A 238 -7.81 9.68 9.75
C HIS A 238 -9.02 8.78 10.08
N MET A 239 -10.01 8.85 9.21
CA MET A 239 -11.19 8.00 9.16
C MET A 239 -10.97 6.96 8.04
N PHE A 240 -11.47 5.74 8.21
CA PHE A 240 -11.19 4.70 7.22
C PHE A 240 -12.29 3.64 7.14
N LEU A 241 -12.43 3.08 5.94
CA LEU A 241 -13.37 2.00 5.62
C LEU A 241 -12.59 0.88 4.92
N PRO A 242 -12.26 -0.23 5.59
CA PRO A 242 -11.51 -1.32 4.98
C PRO A 242 -12.35 -2.06 3.92
N PHE A 243 -11.71 -2.52 2.85
CA PHE A 243 -12.34 -3.33 1.82
C PHE A 243 -11.79 -4.76 1.80
N LYS A 244 -12.60 -5.69 1.29
CA LYS A 244 -12.21 -7.10 1.18
C LYS A 244 -11.23 -7.26 0.02
N ARG A 245 -10.02 -7.73 0.33
CA ARG A 245 -9.03 -8.15 -0.66
C ARG A 245 -8.64 -9.60 -0.43
N ARG A 246 -8.17 -10.26 -1.50
CA ARG A 246 -7.74 -11.68 -1.43
C ARG A 246 -6.63 -11.87 -0.41
N TYR A 247 -5.55 -11.10 -0.55
CA TYR A 247 -4.37 -11.23 0.30
C TYR A 247 -4.09 -10.02 1.18
N ASP A 248 -4.55 -8.82 0.84
CA ASP A 248 -4.31 -7.65 1.68
C ASP A 248 -5.33 -7.58 2.83
N ASN A 249 -4.89 -7.74 4.08
CA ASN A 249 -5.83 -7.77 5.22
C ASN A 249 -6.10 -6.38 5.80
N GLN A 250 -6.87 -5.59 5.04
CA GLN A 250 -7.28 -4.23 5.42
C GLN A 250 -8.09 -4.20 6.71
N PHE A 251 -8.92 -5.21 6.97
CA PHE A 251 -9.68 -5.34 8.21
C PHE A 251 -8.78 -5.50 9.44
N LEU A 252 -7.69 -6.27 9.34
CA LEU A 252 -6.73 -6.40 10.43
C LEU A 252 -6.02 -5.08 10.71
N ARG A 253 -5.63 -4.32 9.67
CA ARG A 253 -5.06 -2.97 9.83
C ARG A 253 -6.04 -2.02 10.51
N ALA A 254 -7.30 -2.00 10.07
CA ALA A 254 -8.36 -1.20 10.67
C ALA A 254 -8.54 -1.53 12.16
N LYS A 255 -8.59 -2.82 12.51
CA LYS A 255 -8.71 -3.29 13.91
C LYS A 255 -7.56 -2.79 14.78
N LYS A 256 -6.31 -2.87 14.28
CA LYS A 256 -5.12 -2.41 14.99
C LYS A 256 -5.14 -0.90 15.23
N ARG A 257 -5.41 -0.12 14.19
CA ARG A 257 -5.53 1.35 14.28
C ARG A 257 -6.62 1.78 15.26
N ASN A 258 -7.79 1.14 15.23
CA ASN A 258 -8.88 1.40 16.16
C ASN A 258 -8.48 1.10 17.62
N PHE A 259 -7.74 0.01 17.85
CA PHE A 259 -7.25 -0.34 19.18
C PHE A 259 -6.27 0.71 19.73
N GLU A 260 -5.34 1.17 18.90
CA GLU A 260 -4.38 2.24 19.25
C GLU A 260 -5.08 3.56 19.59
N GLN A 261 -6.07 3.96 18.78
CA GLN A 261 -6.84 5.19 19.02
C GLN A 261 -7.64 5.12 20.32
N LYS A 262 -8.26 3.97 20.63
CA LYS A 262 -8.99 3.77 21.90
C LYS A 262 -8.08 3.84 23.11
N LYS A 263 -6.90 3.21 23.05
CA LYS A 263 -5.91 3.22 24.14
C LYS A 263 -5.44 4.63 24.48
N ARG A 264 -5.28 5.51 23.47
CA ARG A 264 -4.94 6.93 23.71
C ARG A 264 -6.05 7.67 24.44
N LYS A 265 -7.30 7.57 23.96
CA LYS A 265 -8.45 8.21 24.62
C LYS A 265 -8.63 7.81 26.09
N SER A 266 -8.32 6.56 26.45
CA SER A 266 -8.38 6.11 27.84
C SER A 266 -7.24 6.63 28.72
N ILE A 267 -6.08 6.94 28.14
CA ILE A 267 -4.94 7.53 28.87
C ILE A 267 -5.18 9.03 29.08
N ASP A 268 -5.69 9.73 28.06
CA ASP A 268 -5.95 11.17 28.14
C ASP A 268 -7.16 11.54 29.04
N ALA A 269 -7.99 10.55 29.39
CA ALA A 269 -9.16 10.71 30.25
C ALA A 269 -8.93 10.30 31.72
N ALA A 270 -7.73 9.84 32.07
CA ALA A 270 -7.33 9.41 33.41
C ALA A 270 -6.34 10.41 34.02
#